data_AF-A0A7Z9G9D0-F1
#
_entry.id   AF-A0A7Z9G9D0-F1
#
_cell.length_a   1.000
_cell.length_b   1.000
_cell.length_c   1.000
_cell.angle_alpha   90.00
_cell.angle_beta   90.00
_cell.angle_gamma   90.00
#
_symmetry.space_group_name_H-M   'P 1'
#
loop_
_entity.id
_entity.type
_entity.pdbx_description
1 polymer ?
#
loop_
_entity_poly.entity_id
_entity_poly.type
_entity_poly.pdbx_seq_one_letter_code
_entity_poly.pdbx_strand_id
1 'polypeptide(L)'
;MRSTQSIVFALLFTTTVVCSQNAHACAPIPEYRLLANGERSYDEIKVLSEDVLIIWDAKTGTEHFVRRANFESDSKGFGFLVPTPT
;
A
#
# COMPACT_ATOMS: atom_id res chain seq x y z
N MET A 1 -3.48 -46.76 -20.28
CA MET A 1 -2.50 -45.93 -19.53
C MET A 1 -2.49 -44.52 -20.13
N ARG A 2 -3.39 -43.61 -19.74
CA ARG A 2 -3.44 -42.21 -20.26
C ARG A 2 -4.41 -41.28 -19.50
N SER A 3 -4.65 -41.49 -18.20
CA SER A 3 -5.70 -40.76 -17.46
C SER A 3 -5.24 -40.00 -16.22
N THR A 4 -4.00 -40.17 -15.77
CA THR A 4 -3.54 -39.60 -14.47
C THR A 4 -2.67 -38.36 -14.60
N GLN A 5 -2.15 -38.02 -15.79
CA GLN A 5 -1.29 -36.84 -15.97
C GLN A 5 -2.06 -35.51 -16.03
N SER A 6 -3.31 -35.49 -16.52
CA SER A 6 -4.07 -34.24 -16.70
C SER A 6 -4.62 -33.66 -15.40
N ILE A 7 -4.81 -34.49 -14.37
CA ILE A 7 -5.42 -34.04 -13.09
C ILE A 7 -4.38 -33.34 -12.20
N VAL A 8 -3.11 -33.75 -12.28
CA VAL A 8 -2.03 -33.15 -11.46
C VAL A 8 -1.75 -31.71 -11.87
N PHE A 9 -1.91 -31.36 -13.15
CA PHE A 9 -1.68 -29.99 -13.63
C PHE A 9 -2.76 -28.99 -13.21
N ALA A 10 -4.00 -29.45 -12.99
CA ALA A 10 -5.11 -28.57 -12.62
C ALA A 10 -5.10 -28.16 -11.13
N LEU A 11 -4.48 -28.96 -10.27
CA LEU A 11 -4.42 -28.71 -8.82
C LEU A 11 -3.26 -27.81 -8.38
N LEU A 12 -2.27 -27.58 -9.25
CA LEU A 12 -1.12 -26.71 -8.96
C LEU A 12 -1.39 -25.22 -9.22
N PHE A 13 -2.55 -24.87 -9.79
CA PHE A 13 -2.86 -23.49 -10.20
C PHE A 13 -3.72 -22.70 -9.21
N THR A 14 -4.24 -23.32 -8.15
CA THR A 14 -5.29 -22.72 -7.30
C THR A 14 -4.81 -22.08 -6.00
N THR A 15 -3.51 -22.00 -5.73
CA THR A 15 -3.01 -21.47 -4.45
C THR A 15 -1.96 -20.38 -4.62
N THR A 16 -2.22 -19.38 -5.44
CA THR A 16 -1.66 -18.05 -5.21
C THR A 16 -2.69 -17.24 -4.42
N VAL A 17 -2.75 -17.50 -3.11
CA VAL A 17 -3.38 -16.57 -2.18
C VAL A 17 -2.52 -15.32 -2.20
N VAL A 18 -2.92 -14.35 -3.04
CA VAL A 18 -2.39 -12.99 -3.00
C VAL A 18 -2.79 -12.44 -1.64
N CYS A 19 -1.84 -12.45 -0.72
CA CYS A 19 -1.95 -11.67 0.50
C CYS A 19 -1.84 -10.20 0.06
N SER A 20 -2.99 -9.58 -0.22
CA SER A 20 -3.08 -8.13 -0.30
C SER A 20 -2.85 -7.62 1.13
N GLN A 21 -1.58 -7.46 1.49
CA GLN A 21 -1.22 -6.72 2.69
C GLN A 21 -1.73 -5.31 2.43
N ASN A 22 -2.63 -4.83 3.29
CA ASN A 22 -3.05 -3.44 3.30
C ASN A 22 -1.79 -2.58 3.14
N ALA A 23 -1.70 -1.84 2.04
CA ALA A 23 -0.60 -0.92 1.82
C ALA A 23 -0.81 0.21 2.84
N HIS A 24 -0.21 0.05 4.01
CA HIS A 24 -0.01 1.15 4.93
C HIS A 24 0.93 2.11 4.22
N ALA A 25 0.55 3.37 4.10
CA ALA A 25 1.43 4.44 3.69
C ALA A 25 2.82 4.24 4.30
N CYS A 26 3.85 4.33 3.46
CA CYS A 26 5.21 4.13 3.90
C CYS A 26 5.57 5.23 4.91
N ALA A 27 5.52 4.88 6.20
CA ALA A 27 5.89 5.70 7.34
C ALA A 27 5.05 6.99 7.54
N PRO A 28 3.79 6.90 8.03
CA PRO A 28 3.12 8.06 8.57
C PRO A 28 3.92 8.58 9.78
N ILE A 29 4.19 9.88 9.82
CA ILE A 29 4.88 10.54 10.93
C ILE A 29 3.83 11.36 11.71
N PRO A 30 3.25 10.81 12.79
CA PRO A 30 2.29 11.53 13.61
C PRO A 30 2.98 12.59 14.46
N GLU A 31 2.27 13.71 14.70
CA GLU A 31 2.65 14.63 15.77
C GLU A 31 2.52 13.93 17.12
N TYR A 32 3.41 14.27 18.06
CA TYR A 32 3.34 13.76 19.42
C TYR A 32 2.92 14.84 20.40
N ARG A 33 2.19 14.45 21.43
CA ARG A 33 1.80 15.29 22.57
C ARG A 33 2.45 14.73 23.84
N LEU A 34 2.97 15.61 24.70
CA LEU A 34 3.44 15.19 26.01
C LEU A 34 2.26 15.06 26.98
N LEU A 35 2.19 13.90 27.62
CA LEU A 35 1.27 13.62 28.71
C LEU A 35 1.84 14.15 30.03
N ALA A 36 0.97 14.32 31.03
CA ALA A 36 1.36 14.85 32.33
C ALA A 36 2.42 13.99 33.08
N ASN A 37 2.51 12.70 32.74
CA ASN A 37 3.51 11.76 33.26
C ASN A 37 4.87 11.85 32.50
N GLY A 38 5.01 12.75 31.53
CA GLY A 38 6.20 12.90 30.69
C GLY A 38 6.27 11.93 29.50
N GLU A 39 5.25 11.11 29.29
CA GLU A 39 5.18 10.15 28.18
C GLU A 39 4.74 10.84 26.88
N ARG A 40 5.16 10.28 25.73
CA ARG A 40 4.72 10.74 24.42
C ARG A 40 3.50 9.95 23.97
N SER A 41 2.40 10.65 23.71
CA SER A 41 1.24 10.11 23.00
C SER A 41 1.29 10.53 21.55
N TYR A 42 0.96 9.62 20.65
CA TYR A 42 0.89 9.88 19.21
C TYR A 42 -0.55 9.78 18.77
N ASP A 43 -1.01 10.75 17.98
CA ASP A 43 -2.34 10.67 17.38
C ASP A 43 -2.29 9.60 16.26
N GLU A 44 -3.30 8.73 16.18
CA GLU A 44 -3.32 7.63 15.20
C GLU A 44 -3.56 8.18 13.79
N ILE A 45 -2.85 7.63 12.80
CA ILE A 45 -3.08 7.89 11.39
C ILE A 45 -3.39 6.56 10.72
N LYS A 46 -4.61 6.41 10.25
CA LYS A 46 -5.07 5.24 9.51
C LYS A 46 -5.02 5.53 8.02
N VAL A 47 -4.57 4.53 7.28
CA VAL A 47 -4.57 4.55 5.81
C VAL A 47 -5.77 3.75 5.36
N LEU A 48 -6.78 4.44 4.85
CA LEU A 48 -8.06 3.82 4.50
C LEU A 48 -7.99 3.10 3.15
N SER A 49 -7.30 3.69 2.18
CA SER A 49 -7.10 3.08 0.86
C SER A 49 -5.91 3.70 0.14
N GLU A 50 -5.30 2.92 -0.74
CA GLU A 50 -4.25 3.39 -1.65
C GLU A 50 -4.49 2.84 -3.06
N ASP A 51 -4.37 3.72 -4.06
CA ASP A 51 -4.46 3.38 -5.47
C ASP A 51 -3.20 3.82 -6.21
N VAL A 52 -2.77 3.01 -7.18
CA VAL A 52 -1.66 3.34 -8.09
C VAL A 52 -2.12 3.16 -9.52
N LEU A 53 -1.90 4.19 -10.35
CA LEU A 53 -2.15 4.18 -11.78
C LEU A 53 -0.87 4.52 -12.54
N ILE A 54 -0.48 3.65 -13.47
CA ILE A 54 0.65 3.86 -14.37
C ILE A 54 0.09 4.07 -15.78
N ILE A 55 0.46 5.16 -16.42
CA ILE A 55 0.02 5.52 -17.77
C ILE A 55 1.25 5.73 -18.65
N TRP A 56 1.31 5.02 -19.77
CA TRP A 56 2.31 5.25 -20.80
C TRP A 56 1.77 6.22 -21.86
N ASP A 57 2.41 7.38 -22.01
CA ASP A 57 2.16 8.29 -23.14
C ASP A 57 3.14 7.99 -24.28
N ALA A 58 2.66 7.24 -25.27
CA ALA A 58 3.46 6.87 -26.44
C ALA A 58 3.87 8.06 -27.33
N LYS A 59 3.19 9.22 -27.25
CA LYS A 59 3.55 10.39 -28.07
C LYS A 59 4.77 11.10 -27.52
N THR A 60 4.90 11.17 -26.20
CA THR A 60 6.01 11.85 -25.52
C THR A 60 7.07 10.88 -25.01
N GLY A 61 6.78 9.57 -25.00
CA GLY A 61 7.65 8.56 -24.39
C GLY A 61 7.73 8.69 -22.87
N THR A 62 6.67 9.22 -22.24
CA THR A 62 6.64 9.50 -20.79
C THR A 62 5.81 8.45 -20.07
N GLU A 63 6.32 7.96 -18.94
CA GLU A 63 5.56 7.17 -17.99
C GLU A 63 5.04 8.08 -16.86
N HIS A 64 3.73 8.15 -16.72
CA HIS A 64 3.08 8.88 -15.63
C HIS A 64 2.75 7.93 -14.49
N PHE A 65 3.28 8.24 -13.31
CA PHE A 65 2.94 7.56 -12.07
C PHE A 65 2.01 8.42 -11.23
N VAL A 66 0.76 7.98 -11.10
CA VAL A 66 -0.25 8.66 -10.27
C VAL A 66 -0.54 7.80 -9.05
N ARG A 67 -0.41 8.39 -7.86
CA ARG A 67 -0.73 7.74 -6.59
C ARG A 67 -1.81 8.51 -5.86
N ARG A 68 -2.75 7.79 -5.28
CA ARG A 68 -3.78 8.33 -4.40
C ARG A 68 -3.75 7.55 -3.10
N ALA A 69 -3.81 8.25 -1.98
CA ALA A 69 -3.95 7.64 -0.67
C ALA A 69 -5.01 8.44 0.12
N ASN A 70 -5.88 7.72 0.82
CA ASN A 70 -6.88 8.30 1.72
C ASN A 70 -6.49 7.99 3.16
N PHE A 71 -6.55 9.00 4.02
CA PHE A 71 -6.15 8.90 5.41
C PHE A 71 -7.30 9.31 6.33
N GLU A 72 -7.38 8.67 7.49
CA GLU A 72 -8.23 9.05 8.61
C GLU A 72 -7.34 9.31 9.83
N SER A 73 -7.47 10.50 10.44
CA SER A 73 -6.70 10.85 11.63
C SER A 73 -7.37 11.99 12.39
N ASP A 74 -7.23 11.97 13.71
CA ASP A 74 -7.56 13.09 14.60
C ASP A 74 -6.39 14.09 14.75
N SER A 75 -5.24 13.80 14.12
CA SER A 75 -4.06 14.66 14.16
C SER A 75 -4.31 16.00 13.45
N LYS A 76 -3.73 17.07 13.98
CA LYS A 76 -3.76 18.40 13.33
C LYS A 76 -2.90 18.48 12.06
N GLY A 77 -1.94 17.56 11.93
CA GLY A 77 -1.06 17.45 10.78
C GLY A 77 -0.29 16.13 10.77
N PHE A 78 0.13 15.68 9.60
CA PHE A 78 1.01 14.53 9.46
C PHE A 78 1.81 14.58 8.15
N GLY A 79 2.91 13.84 8.11
CA GLY A 79 3.70 13.62 6.89
C GLY A 79 3.66 12.15 6.46
N PHE A 80 3.88 11.90 5.17
CA PHE A 80 4.06 10.55 4.61
C PHE A 80 5.10 10.59 3.48
N LEU A 81 5.82 9.48 3.26
CA LEU A 81 6.87 9.41 2.25
C LEU A 81 6.35 8.77 0.96
N VAL A 82 6.56 9.47 -0.16
CA VAL A 82 6.24 8.96 -1.49
C VAL A 82 7.56 8.63 -2.20
N PRO A 83 7.89 7.34 -2.42
CA PRO A 83 9.01 7.00 -3.29
C PRO A 83 8.73 7.50 -4.71
N THR A 84 9.68 8.23 -5.27
CA THR A 84 9.75 8.55 -6.69
C THR A 84 10.47 7.42 -7.41
N PRO A 85 9.91 6.89 -8.52
CA PRO A 85 10.62 5.93 -9.37
C PRO A 85 11.97 6.51 -9.85
N THR A 86 12.98 5.66 -9.99
CA THR A 86 14.29 5.95 -10.60
C THR A 86 14.42 5.30 -11.96
#